data_AF-A0A1V5HHH5-F1
#
_entry.id   AF-A0A1V5HHH5-F1
#
_cell.length_a   1.000
_cell.length_b   1.000
_cell.length_c   1.000
_cell.angle_alpha   90.00
_cell.angle_beta   90.00
_cell.angle_gamma   90.00
#
_symmetry.space_group_name_H-M   'P 1'
#
loop_
_entity.id
_entity.type
_entity.pdbx_description
1 polymer ?
#
loop_
_entity_poly.entity_id
_entity_poly.type
_entity_poly.pdbx_seq_one_letter_code
_entity_poly.pdbx_strand_id
1 'polypeptide(L)'
;MHTYIREFATLAALLLEGIATAIIVCGSLRALYLYATQCLLNRACFPAFARTRLRLGHALSLGLEFLIGADILKSAIAPTWNDLGILAAIVAIRSAINALLMWELKLTGAASDPPPADPGRAKLP
;
A
#
# COMPACT_ATOMS: atom_id res chain seq x y z
N MET A 1 37.75 -13.13 2.88
CA MET A 1 37.19 -11.80 2.55
C MET A 1 35.79 -11.91 1.92
N HIS A 2 35.56 -12.74 0.89
CA HIS A 2 34.26 -12.87 0.22
C HIS A 2 33.10 -13.45 1.05
N THR A 3 33.37 -14.28 2.06
CA THR A 3 32.33 -14.90 2.92
C THR A 3 31.70 -13.90 3.91
N TYR A 4 32.49 -12.98 4.48
CA TYR A 4 31.99 -11.98 5.43
C TYR A 4 30.95 -11.04 4.81
N ILE A 5 31.14 -10.66 3.54
CA ILE A 5 30.21 -9.77 2.81
C ILE A 5 28.89 -10.50 2.55
N ARG A 6 28.93 -11.80 2.21
CA ARG A 6 27.73 -12.63 2.00
C ARG A 6 26.91 -12.76 3.28
N GLU A 7 27.54 -13.10 4.39
CA GLU A 7 26.83 -13.30 5.66
C GLU A 7 26.21 -12.00 6.18
N PHE A 8 26.97 -10.89 6.13
CA PHE A 8 26.46 -9.58 6.56
C PHE A 8 25.25 -9.14 5.74
N ALA A 9 25.33 -9.28 4.41
CA ALA A 9 24.28 -8.83 3.52
C ALA A 9 23.04 -9.75 3.58
N THR A 10 23.22 -11.05 3.89
CA THR A 10 22.10 -11.97 4.16
C THR A 10 21.40 -11.65 5.47
N LEU A 11 22.15 -11.34 6.53
CA LEU A 11 21.61 -10.85 7.81
C LEU A 11 20.81 -9.55 7.63
N ALA A 12 21.36 -8.59 6.88
CA ALA A 12 20.67 -7.34 6.60
C ALA A 12 19.39 -7.55 5.78
N ALA A 13 19.40 -8.45 4.78
CA ALA A 13 18.20 -8.79 4.02
C ALA A 13 17.12 -9.41 4.92
N LEU A 14 17.49 -10.34 5.82
CA LEU A 14 16.58 -10.96 6.77
C LEU A 14 15.95 -9.94 7.73
N LEU A 15 16.75 -8.96 8.19
CA LEU A 15 16.25 -7.88 9.04
C LEU A 15 15.25 -6.99 8.29
N LEU A 16 15.55 -6.64 7.03
CA LEU A 16 14.65 -5.85 6.19
C LEU A 16 13.34 -6.59 5.92
N GLU A 17 13.39 -7.89 5.63
CA GLU A 17 12.20 -8.75 5.53
C GLU A 17 11.40 -8.76 6.83
N GLY A 18 12.06 -8.97 7.96
CA GLY A 18 11.40 -8.96 9.27
C GLY A 18 10.70 -7.65 9.58
N ILE A 19 11.34 -6.51 9.30
CA ILE A 19 10.77 -5.17 9.47
C ILE A 19 9.58 -4.97 8.54
N ALA A 20 9.72 -5.35 7.26
CA ALA A 20 8.65 -5.27 6.29
C ALA A 20 7.42 -6.09 6.72
N THR A 21 7.63 -7.35 7.10
CA THR A 21 6.60 -8.25 7.60
C THR A 21 5.93 -7.67 8.84
N ALA A 22 6.69 -7.15 9.80
CA ALA A 22 6.13 -6.55 11.01
C ALA A 22 5.25 -5.32 10.70
N ILE A 23 5.70 -4.42 9.83
CA ILE A 23 4.93 -3.23 9.41
C ILE A 23 3.63 -3.66 8.72
N ILE A 24 3.71 -4.63 7.79
CA ILE A 24 2.56 -5.13 7.03
C ILE A 24 1.55 -5.78 7.98
N VAL A 25 2.01 -6.65 8.89
CA VAL A 25 1.15 -7.36 9.85
C VAL A 25 0.49 -6.36 10.80
N CYS A 26 1.26 -5.47 11.43
CA CYS A 26 0.71 -4.46 12.35
C CYS A 26 -0.26 -3.51 11.65
N GLY A 27 0.07 -3.05 10.44
CA GLY A 27 -0.80 -2.19 9.64
C GLY A 27 -2.10 -2.89 9.24
N SER A 28 -2.01 -4.15 8.83
CA SER A 28 -3.16 -4.97 8.45
C SER A 28 -4.07 -5.27 9.62
N LEU A 29 -3.51 -5.68 10.76
CA LEU A 29 -4.27 -5.93 12.00
C LEU A 29 -4.98 -4.67 12.49
N ARG A 30 -4.30 -3.52 12.48
CA ARG A 30 -4.89 -2.25 12.91
C ARG A 30 -6.02 -1.80 11.98
N ALA A 31 -5.83 -1.93 10.66
CA ALA A 31 -6.84 -1.60 9.68
C ALA A 31 -8.06 -2.53 9.79
N LEU A 32 -7.83 -3.84 9.97
CA LEU A 32 -8.89 -4.82 10.18
C LEU A 32 -9.67 -4.52 11.46
N TYR A 33 -8.98 -4.20 12.56
CA TYR A 33 -9.61 -3.85 13.83
C TYR A 33 -10.48 -2.60 13.71
N LEU A 34 -9.98 -1.53 13.07
CA LEU A 34 -10.73 -0.30 12.83
C LEU A 34 -11.95 -0.55 11.93
N TYR A 35 -11.78 -1.34 10.88
CA TYR A 35 -12.88 -1.70 9.99
C TYR A 35 -13.95 -2.52 10.71
N ALA A 36 -13.55 -3.57 11.43
CA ALA A 36 -14.46 -4.43 12.18
C ALA A 36 -15.24 -3.63 13.24
N THR A 37 -14.54 -2.81 14.04
CA THR A 37 -15.21 -1.97 15.05
C THR A 37 -16.16 -0.95 14.43
N GLN A 38 -15.78 -0.26 13.34
CA GLN A 38 -16.66 0.73 12.70
C GLN A 38 -17.87 0.10 11.98
N CYS A 39 -17.69 -1.09 11.40
CA CYS A 39 -18.77 -1.81 10.72
C CYS A 39 -19.76 -2.44 11.73
N LEU A 40 -19.26 -3.01 12.83
CA LEU A 40 -20.11 -3.59 13.88
C LEU A 40 -20.76 -2.55 14.80
N LEU A 41 -20.07 -1.49 15.22
CA LEU A 41 -20.64 -0.51 16.16
C LEU A 41 -21.47 0.60 15.49
N ASN A 42 -21.07 1.09 14.31
CA ASN A 42 -21.54 2.41 13.85
C ASN A 42 -22.37 2.40 12.57
N ARG A 43 -22.58 1.23 11.92
CA ARG A 43 -23.34 1.02 10.66
C ARG A 43 -23.05 2.03 9.52
N ALA A 44 -21.94 2.77 9.58
CA ALA A 44 -21.53 3.77 8.61
C ALA A 44 -20.40 3.21 7.74
N CYS A 45 -20.77 2.34 6.79
CA CYS A 45 -19.82 1.52 6.03
C CYS A 45 -18.98 2.33 5.01
N PHE A 46 -19.59 3.32 4.34
CA PHE A 46 -18.98 3.94 3.15
C PHE A 46 -17.81 4.92 3.42
N PRO A 47 -17.94 5.96 4.27
CA PRO A 47 -16.85 6.93 4.47
C PRO A 47 -15.70 6.40 5.36
N ALA A 48 -15.99 5.42 6.23
CA ALA A 48 -15.02 4.74 7.08
C ALA A 48 -14.08 3.81 6.29
N PHE A 49 -14.59 3.20 5.23
CA PHE A 49 -13.82 2.28 4.38
C PHE A 49 -12.68 2.98 3.63
N ALA A 50 -12.95 4.14 3.03
CA ALA A 50 -11.95 4.89 2.27
C ALA A 50 -10.74 5.31 3.12
N ARG A 51 -10.97 5.80 4.35
CA ARG A 51 -9.88 6.19 5.28
C ARG A 51 -9.06 5.00 5.76
N THR A 52 -9.72 3.86 6.00
CA THR A 52 -9.04 2.64 6.43
C THR A 52 -8.19 2.04 5.31
N ARG A 53 -8.69 2.07 4.07
CA ARG A 53 -7.98 1.64 2.86
C ARG A 53 -6.73 2.49 2.60
N LEU A 54 -6.81 3.82 2.82
CA LEU A 54 -5.67 4.72 2.67
C LEU A 54 -4.55 4.42 3.70
N ARG A 55 -4.92 4.18 4.96
CA ARG A 55 -3.96 3.82 6.02
C ARG A 55 -3.29 2.46 5.76
N LEU A 56 -4.08 1.48 5.31
CA LEU A 56 -3.57 0.17 4.90
C LEU A 56 -2.60 0.32 3.70
N GLY A 57 -2.98 1.11 2.70
CA GLY A 57 -2.15 1.40 1.53
C GLY A 57 -0.79 2.00 1.89
N HIS A 58 -0.74 2.94 2.84
CA HIS A 58 0.51 3.51 3.35
C HIS A 58 1.39 2.49 4.08
N ALA A 59 0.82 1.69 4.99
CA ALA A 59 1.58 0.69 5.74
C ALA A 59 2.13 -0.41 4.82
N LEU A 60 1.31 -0.84 3.85
CA LEU A 60 1.76 -1.71 2.80
C LEU A 60 2.90 -1.02 2.04
N SER A 61 2.74 0.23 1.57
CA SER A 61 3.71 0.93 0.71
C SER A 61 5.11 0.87 1.30
N LEU A 62 5.20 1.27 2.56
CA LEU A 62 6.42 1.25 3.36
C LEU A 62 7.02 -0.15 3.47
N GLY A 63 6.20 -1.17 3.80
CA GLY A 63 6.69 -2.55 3.88
C GLY A 63 7.31 -3.04 2.58
N LEU A 64 6.71 -2.70 1.43
CA LEU A 64 7.23 -3.12 0.13
C LEU A 64 8.54 -2.43 -0.26
N GLU A 65 8.77 -1.19 0.16
CA GLU A 65 10.06 -0.53 -0.04
C GLU A 65 11.18 -1.28 0.70
N PHE A 66 10.91 -1.77 1.90
CA PHE A 66 11.83 -2.62 2.66
C PHE A 66 12.04 -4.00 2.00
N LEU A 67 10.99 -4.64 1.49
CA LEU A 67 11.08 -5.91 0.73
C LEU A 67 11.93 -5.76 -0.54
N ILE A 68 11.69 -4.70 -1.32
CA ILE A 68 12.49 -4.40 -2.52
C ILE A 68 13.97 -4.20 -2.13
N GLY A 69 14.24 -3.49 -1.03
CA GLY A 69 15.60 -3.32 -0.53
C GLY A 69 16.27 -4.65 -0.14
N ALA A 70 15.53 -5.56 0.51
CA ALA A 70 16.01 -6.88 0.87
C ALA A 70 16.36 -7.73 -0.38
N ASP A 71 15.51 -7.70 -1.39
CA ASP A 71 15.71 -8.46 -2.63
C ASP A 71 16.82 -7.88 -3.52
N ILE A 72 16.97 -6.54 -3.56
CA ILE A 72 18.12 -5.89 -4.20
C ILE A 72 19.41 -6.35 -3.51
N LEU A 73 19.43 -6.38 -2.18
CA LEU A 73 20.60 -6.82 -1.42
C LEU A 73 20.93 -8.29 -1.70
N LYS A 74 19.94 -9.18 -1.77
CA LYS A 74 20.14 -10.58 -2.19
C LYS A 74 20.70 -10.69 -3.60
N SER A 75 20.14 -9.94 -4.56
CA SER A 75 20.58 -9.95 -5.96
C SER A 75 22.02 -9.47 -6.14
N ALA A 76 22.48 -8.53 -5.29
CA ALA A 76 23.85 -8.02 -5.31
C ALA A 76 24.89 -9.06 -4.84
N ILE A 77 24.48 -10.08 -4.08
CA ILE A 77 25.34 -11.11 -3.51
C ILE A 77 25.32 -12.40 -4.36
N ALA A 78 24.15 -12.76 -4.86
CA ALA A 78 23.93 -13.93 -5.72
C ALA A 78 22.85 -13.58 -6.75
N PRO A 79 23.23 -13.13 -7.96
CA PRO A 79 22.24 -12.77 -8.97
C PRO A 79 21.53 -14.05 -9.44
N THR A 80 20.30 -14.26 -8.99
CA THR A 80 19.40 -15.30 -9.54
C THR A 80 18.25 -14.62 -10.27
N TRP A 81 17.99 -15.06 -11.50
CA TRP A 81 16.90 -14.53 -12.32
C TRP A 81 15.51 -14.84 -11.74
N ASN A 82 15.42 -15.88 -10.91
CA ASN A 82 14.16 -16.32 -10.30
C ASN A 82 13.68 -15.37 -9.19
N ASP A 83 14.58 -14.92 -8.31
CA ASP A 83 14.23 -14.02 -7.22
C ASP A 83 13.79 -12.65 -7.77
N LEU A 84 14.49 -12.17 -8.80
CA LEU A 84 14.15 -10.92 -9.49
C LEU A 84 12.77 -10.98 -10.16
N GLY A 85 12.41 -12.14 -10.73
CA GLY A 85 11.10 -12.36 -11.35
C GLY A 85 9.94 -12.38 -10.34
N ILE A 86 10.13 -13.02 -9.18
CA ILE A 86 9.12 -13.04 -8.10
C ILE A 86 8.89 -11.63 -7.56
N LEU A 87 9.97 -10.87 -7.32
CA LEU A 87 9.86 -9.48 -6.86
C LEU A 87 9.11 -8.61 -7.87
N ALA A 88 9.48 -8.68 -9.15
CA ALA A 88 8.82 -7.92 -10.21
C ALA A 88 7.33 -8.25 -10.31
N ALA A 89 6.95 -9.52 -10.15
CA ALA A 89 5.56 -9.95 -10.15
C ALA A 89 4.77 -9.36 -8.96
N ILE A 90 5.34 -9.37 -7.74
CA ILE A 90 4.69 -8.80 -6.55
C ILE A 90 4.44 -7.29 -6.74
N VAL A 91 5.45 -6.55 -7.22
CA VAL A 91 5.34 -5.10 -7.47
C VAL A 91 4.32 -4.79 -8.57
N ALA A 92 4.30 -5.60 -9.64
CA ALA A 92 3.36 -5.44 -10.74
C ALA A 92 1.91 -5.66 -10.30
N ILE A 93 1.63 -6.77 -9.60
CA ILE A 93 0.29 -7.09 -9.07
C ILE A 93 -0.20 -5.96 -8.17
N ARG A 94 0.66 -5.49 -7.27
CA ARG A 94 0.32 -4.40 -6.37
C ARG A 94 -0.04 -3.12 -7.10
N SER A 95 0.78 -2.74 -8.07
CA SER A 95 0.58 -1.52 -8.86
C SER A 95 -0.72 -1.61 -9.65
N ALA A 96 -1.03 -2.77 -10.22
CA ALA A 96 -2.29 -3.03 -10.91
C ALA A 96 -3.50 -2.87 -9.99
N ILE A 97 -3.52 -3.54 -8.82
CA ILE A 97 -4.62 -3.44 -7.86
C ILE A 97 -4.81 -2.00 -7.38
N ASN A 98 -3.72 -1.31 -7.01
CA ASN A 98 -3.79 0.07 -6.52
C ASN A 98 -4.21 1.06 -7.63
N ALA A 99 -3.81 0.82 -8.88
CA ALA A 99 -4.23 1.61 -10.03
C ALA A 99 -5.72 1.43 -10.31
N LEU A 100 -6.22 0.18 -10.31
CA LEU A 100 -7.65 -0.13 -10.49
C LEU A 100 -8.49 0.53 -9.39
N LEU A 101 -8.06 0.42 -8.13
CA LEU A 101 -8.65 1.10 -6.98
C LEU A 101 -8.75 2.63 -7.15
N MET A 102 -7.71 3.25 -7.68
CA MET A 102 -7.68 4.71 -7.85
C MET A 102 -8.58 5.14 -9.01
N TRP A 103 -8.69 4.29 -10.03
CA TRP A 103 -9.57 4.49 -11.17
C TRP A 103 -11.05 4.43 -10.81
N GLU A 104 -11.47 3.41 -10.04
CA GLU A 104 -12.87 3.32 -9.56
C GLU A 104 -13.27 4.52 -8.69
N LEU A 105 -12.37 5.01 -7.83
CA LEU A 105 -12.63 6.18 -6.98
C LEU A 105 -12.80 7.46 -7.79
N LYS A 106 -12.03 7.63 -8.88
CA LYS A 106 -12.20 8.76 -9.80
C LYS A 106 -13.53 8.70 -10.55
N LEU A 107 -13.93 7.51 -11.00
CA LEU A 107 -15.21 7.32 -11.67
C LEU A 107 -16.40 7.63 -10.75
N THR A 108 -16.35 7.17 -9.50
CA THR A 108 -17.45 7.38 -8.54
C THR A 108 -17.42 8.79 -7.91
N GLY A 109 -16.25 9.36 -7.63
CA GLY A 109 -16.12 10.68 -7.00
C GLY A 109 -16.51 11.85 -7.89
N ALA A 110 -16.44 11.70 -9.21
CA ALA A 110 -16.89 12.72 -10.17
C ALA A 110 -18.43 12.92 -10.16
N ALA A 111 -19.19 11.99 -9.57
CA ALA A 111 -20.65 12.10 -9.47
C ALA A 111 -21.14 12.86 -8.21
N SER A 112 -20.24 13.23 -7.30
CA SER A 112 -20.60 13.82 -5.99
C SER A 112 -20.25 15.31 -5.82
N ASP A 113 -19.59 15.95 -6.77
CA ASP A 113 -19.45 17.42 -6.76
C ASP A 113 -20.68 18.06 -7.40
N PRO A 114 -21.55 18.75 -6.64
CA PRO A 114 -22.58 19.57 -7.24
C PRO A 114 -21.90 20.66 -8.10
N PRO A 115 -22.43 20.96 -9.30
CA PRO A 115 -21.87 22.02 -10.13
C PRO A 115 -21.73 23.31 -9.30
N PRO A 116 -20.62 24.05 -9.43
CA PRO A 116 -20.41 25.27 -8.67
C PRO A 116 -21.65 26.16 -8.83
N ALA A 117 -22.26 26.51 -7.70
CA ALA A 117 -23.47 27.33 -7.68
C ALA A 117 -23.17 28.63 -8.44
N ASP A 118 -23.83 28.81 -9.58
CA ASP A 118 -23.67 29.98 -10.45
C ASP A 118 -23.97 31.25 -9.64
N PRO A 119 -22.94 32.07 -9.33
CA PRO A 119 -23.13 33.30 -8.55
C PRO A 119 -23.94 34.35 -9.33
N GLY A 120 -24.25 34.13 -10.61
CA GLY A 120 -25.00 35.03 -11.49
C GLY A 120 -26.52 34.97 -11.36
N ARG A 121 -27.11 33.92 -10.75
CA ARG A 121 -28.59 33.82 -10.62
C ARG A 121 -29.21 34.59 -9.45
N ALA A 122 -28.40 35.13 -8.53
CA ALA A 122 -28.89 35.89 -7.37
C ALA A 122 -29.16 37.39 -7.66
N LYS A 123 -29.04 37.82 -8.91
CA LYS A 123 -29.32 39.20 -9.36
C LYS A 123 -30.19 39.20 -10.62
N LEU A 124 -31.44 38.77 -10.50
CA LEU A 124 -32.49 39.26 -11.40
C LEU A 124 -33.47 40.11 -10.57
N PRO A 125 -33.68 41.40 -10.92
CA PRO A 125 -34.80 42.17 -10.41
C PRO A 125 -36.14 41.70 -10.98
#